data_AF-A9GRT5-F1
#
_entry.id   AF-A9GRT5-F1
#
_cell.length_a   1.000
_cell.length_b   1.000
_cell.length_c   1.000
_cell.angle_alpha   90.00
_cell.angle_beta   90.00
_cell.angle_gamma   90.00
#
_symmetry.space_group_name_H-M   'P 1'
#
loop_
_entity.id
_entity.type
_entity.pdbx_description
1 polymer ?
#
loop_
_entity_poly.entity_id
_entity_poly.type
_entity_poly.pdbx_seq_one_letter_code
_entity_poly.pdbx_strand_id
1 'polypeptide(L)'
;MTPRPPVRFSRAPVQLECETCGASLRVEADQRTAVCPYCASPSVVERPPSQDRPSPHFVVGFTTTRESAQGAVKAWLGKRSFFVQSSVKTATIDAIRGVYTPAYLYSAMAQTRYAAQIGEDYQQTETYTTTDDKGNSVTRTRVVTRTEHRHLEGQHATYVMDVLVVASRAVPNAELEAIEPFDLRTMRRYTPAVLSGWIAEEPTMTQAECYGLARREALEKIGRDLSGFMPGDSHHGLTHETHLDRETLELLYVPLWVLALRHDPQKPPFRVLINGQTGAIHGKAPLSWIKIALAVVLVIALIAAPFVLAALRDRGRDPAERRGAARPPAPAAAPAPTERVLPGGSRPAPTGGAR
;
A
#
# COMPACT_ATOMS: atom_id res chain seq x y z
N MET A 1 -18.53 17.59 -15.87
CA MET A 1 -19.04 16.51 -14.99
C MET A 1 -19.97 15.66 -15.84
N THR A 2 -19.51 14.52 -16.32
CA THR A 2 -20.36 13.56 -17.03
C THR A 2 -21.38 13.01 -16.01
N PRO A 3 -22.69 13.06 -16.28
CA PRO A 3 -23.68 12.48 -15.38
C PRO A 3 -23.37 10.98 -15.24
N ARG A 4 -23.22 10.52 -14.01
CA ARG A 4 -23.03 9.10 -13.70
C ARG A 4 -24.24 8.35 -14.29
N PRO A 5 -24.04 7.30 -15.09
CA PRO A 5 -25.15 6.55 -15.66
C PRO A 5 -26.09 6.07 -14.56
N PRO A 6 -27.41 5.95 -14.82
CA PRO A 6 -28.37 5.52 -13.83
C PRO A 6 -27.94 4.18 -13.24
N VAL A 7 -27.92 4.12 -11.90
CA VAL A 7 -27.57 2.92 -11.14
C VAL A 7 -28.55 1.82 -11.53
N ARG A 8 -28.06 0.79 -12.22
CA ARG A 8 -28.83 -0.44 -12.43
C ARG A 8 -28.75 -1.25 -11.14
N PHE A 9 -29.85 -1.29 -10.39
CA PHE A 9 -29.97 -2.23 -9.28
C PHE A 9 -29.96 -3.64 -9.86
N SER A 10 -28.95 -4.45 -9.52
CA SER A 10 -28.92 -5.87 -9.87
C SER A 10 -29.96 -6.69 -9.08
N ARG A 11 -30.58 -6.08 -8.06
CA ARG A 11 -31.47 -6.74 -7.11
C ARG A 11 -32.65 -5.82 -6.76
N ALA A 12 -33.86 -6.39 -6.67
CA ALA A 12 -35.08 -5.64 -6.40
C ALA A 12 -35.15 -5.14 -4.94
N PRO A 13 -35.66 -3.93 -4.69
CA PRO A 13 -35.95 -3.46 -3.34
C PRO A 13 -37.07 -4.31 -2.71
N VAL A 14 -37.14 -4.31 -1.38
CA VAL A 14 -38.18 -4.97 -0.60
C VAL A 14 -39.08 -3.92 0.03
N GLN A 15 -40.38 -4.19 0.07
CA GLN A 15 -41.34 -3.38 0.81
C GLN A 15 -41.64 -4.06 2.14
N LEU A 16 -41.59 -3.30 3.23
CA LEU A 16 -41.93 -3.79 4.57
C LEU A 16 -42.83 -2.78 5.28
N GLU A 17 -43.71 -3.27 6.14
CA GLU A 17 -44.57 -2.42 6.96
C GLU A 17 -43.91 -2.16 8.31
N CYS A 18 -43.92 -0.91 8.76
CA CYS A 18 -43.41 -0.57 10.08
C CYS A 18 -44.33 -1.13 11.16
N GLU A 19 -43.82 -2.03 11.98
CA GLU A 19 -44.57 -2.68 13.07
C GLU A 19 -45.12 -1.69 14.11
N THR A 20 -44.54 -0.49 14.21
CA THR A 20 -44.93 0.53 15.19
C THR A 20 -46.04 1.46 14.69
N CYS A 21 -46.00 1.90 13.43
CA CYS A 21 -46.94 2.91 12.92
C CYS A 21 -47.69 2.53 11.63
N GLY A 22 -47.42 1.35 11.07
CA GLY A 22 -48.05 0.86 9.84
C GLY A 22 -47.55 1.53 8.55
N ALA A 23 -46.56 2.42 8.61
CA ALA A 23 -46.01 3.05 7.42
C ALA A 23 -45.34 2.01 6.50
N SER A 24 -45.59 2.11 5.19
CA SER A 24 -44.93 1.26 4.19
C SER A 24 -43.54 1.81 3.86
N LEU A 25 -42.51 0.99 4.09
CA LEU A 25 -41.10 1.32 3.91
C LEU A 25 -40.55 0.56 2.72
N ARG A 26 -39.90 1.28 1.79
CA ARG A 26 -39.12 0.69 0.72
C ARG A 26 -37.66 0.61 1.16
N VAL A 27 -37.11 -0.60 1.17
CA VAL A 27 -35.71 -0.86 1.54
C VAL A 27 -34.94 -1.37 0.34
N GLU A 28 -33.86 -0.69 0.01
CA GLU A 28 -33.00 -1.05 -1.12
C GLU A 28 -32.28 -2.39 -0.87
N ALA A 29 -31.90 -3.06 -1.96
CA ALA A 29 -31.38 -4.44 -1.90
C ALA A 29 -30.02 -4.57 -1.22
N ASP A 30 -29.26 -3.48 -1.17
CA ASP A 30 -27.97 -3.33 -0.50
C ASP A 30 -28.10 -2.91 0.97
N GLN A 31 -29.32 -2.72 1.48
CA GLN A 31 -29.57 -2.35 2.88
C GLN A 31 -30.18 -3.50 3.66
N ARG A 32 -29.59 -3.83 4.81
CA ARG A 32 -30.12 -4.81 5.76
C ARG A 32 -30.97 -4.18 6.86
N THR A 33 -30.80 -2.89 7.11
CA THR A 33 -31.55 -2.14 8.12
C THR A 33 -32.25 -0.96 7.51
N ALA A 34 -33.42 -0.61 8.03
CA ALA A 34 -34.12 0.62 7.70
C ALA A 34 -34.58 1.33 8.98
N VAL A 35 -34.74 2.65 8.90
CA VAL A 35 -35.34 3.46 9.97
C VAL A 35 -36.60 4.11 9.41
N CYS A 36 -37.72 3.93 10.09
CA CYS A 36 -38.98 4.53 9.67
C CYS A 36 -38.89 6.06 9.70
N PRO A 37 -39.19 6.77 8.59
CA PRO A 37 -39.13 8.23 8.57
C PRO A 37 -40.27 8.89 9.36
N TYR A 38 -41.33 8.15 9.72
CA TYR A 38 -42.49 8.68 10.44
C TYR A 38 -42.35 8.58 11.97
N CYS A 39 -41.81 7.47 12.48
CA CYS A 39 -41.74 7.20 13.92
C CYS A 39 -40.33 6.85 14.43
N ALA A 40 -39.32 6.87 13.55
CA ALA A 40 -37.93 6.51 13.86
C ALA A 40 -37.72 5.07 14.38
N SER A 41 -38.74 4.20 14.31
CA SER A 41 -38.60 2.79 14.67
C SER A 41 -37.63 2.07 13.71
N PRO A 42 -36.62 1.35 14.23
CA PRO A 42 -35.69 0.58 13.40
C PRO A 42 -36.33 -0.73 12.92
N SER A 43 -35.90 -1.21 11.76
CA SER A 43 -36.32 -2.51 11.22
C SER A 43 -35.12 -3.20 10.60
N VAL A 44 -35.03 -4.52 10.78
CA VAL A 44 -33.99 -5.36 10.19
C VAL A 44 -34.65 -6.27 9.15
N VAL A 45 -34.17 -6.18 7.92
CA VAL A 45 -34.72 -6.94 6.80
C VAL A 45 -34.10 -8.32 6.78
N GLU A 46 -34.90 -9.33 7.10
CA GLU A 46 -34.52 -10.71 6.88
C GLU A 46 -34.83 -11.12 5.45
N ARG A 47 -33.83 -11.73 4.80
CA ARG A 47 -33.94 -12.23 3.43
C ARG A 47 -33.46 -13.66 3.39
N PRO A 48 -34.04 -14.52 2.53
CA PRO A 48 -33.50 -15.85 2.30
C PRO A 48 -32.02 -15.75 1.89
N PRO A 49 -31.15 -16.59 2.47
CA PRO A 49 -29.74 -16.62 2.11
C PRO A 49 -29.58 -17.05 0.65
N SER A 50 -28.59 -16.47 -0.01
CA SER A 50 -28.16 -16.88 -1.35
C SER A 50 -26.63 -16.99 -1.37
N GLN A 51 -26.06 -17.53 -2.45
CA GLN A 51 -24.61 -17.70 -2.58
C GLN A 51 -23.84 -16.39 -2.33
N ASP A 52 -24.30 -15.28 -2.92
CA ASP A 52 -23.68 -13.95 -2.79
C ASP A 52 -24.24 -13.13 -1.62
N ARG A 53 -25.10 -13.72 -0.78
CA ARG A 53 -25.66 -13.10 0.43
C ARG A 53 -25.98 -14.21 1.43
N PRO A 54 -24.95 -14.89 1.97
CA PRO A 54 -25.16 -15.90 3.00
C PRO A 54 -25.64 -15.22 4.29
N SER A 55 -26.18 -16.00 5.22
CA SER A 55 -26.50 -15.48 6.54
C SER A 55 -25.19 -15.10 7.27
N PRO A 56 -25.09 -13.90 7.87
CA PRO A 56 -23.94 -13.55 8.68
C PRO A 56 -23.81 -14.51 9.87
N HIS A 57 -22.60 -14.95 10.16
CA HIS A 57 -22.31 -15.79 11.32
C HIS A 57 -21.96 -14.95 12.54
N PHE A 58 -21.20 -13.87 12.34
CA PHE A 58 -20.64 -13.07 13.42
C PHE A 58 -20.86 -11.57 13.25
N VAL A 59 -20.70 -10.84 14.34
CA VAL A 59 -20.70 -9.39 14.38
C VAL A 59 -19.69 -8.91 15.42
N VAL A 60 -18.90 -7.92 15.04
CA VAL A 60 -17.98 -7.22 15.91
C VAL A 60 -18.66 -5.93 16.39
N GLY A 61 -18.79 -5.72 17.69
CA GLY A 61 -19.55 -4.59 18.24
C GLY A 61 -18.78 -3.27 18.23
N PHE A 62 -19.50 -2.15 18.11
CA PHE A 62 -18.94 -0.82 18.41
C PHE A 62 -18.51 -0.75 19.89
N THR A 63 -17.30 -0.24 20.14
CA THR A 63 -16.85 0.16 21.48
C THR A 63 -16.67 1.67 21.60
N THR A 64 -16.47 2.36 20.47
CA THR A 64 -16.35 3.81 20.39
C THR A 64 -17.70 4.47 20.17
N THR A 65 -17.90 5.65 20.76
CA THR A 65 -19.13 6.43 20.59
C THR A 65 -19.03 7.40 19.42
N ARG A 66 -20.18 7.96 19.03
CA ARG A 66 -20.26 8.98 17.97
C ARG A 66 -19.43 10.22 18.31
N GLU A 67 -19.45 10.63 19.57
CA GLU A 67 -18.74 11.81 20.08
C GLU A 67 -17.23 11.59 20.02
N SER A 68 -16.78 10.38 20.40
CA SER A 68 -15.36 9.98 20.29
C SER A 68 -14.89 10.01 18.84
N ALA A 69 -15.68 9.46 17.90
CA ALA A 69 -15.39 9.51 16.47
C ALA A 69 -15.31 10.94 15.92
N GLN A 70 -16.22 11.84 16.33
CA GLN A 70 -16.14 13.26 15.96
C GLN A 70 -14.87 13.93 16.50
N GLY A 71 -14.49 13.63 17.75
CA GLY A 71 -13.25 14.13 18.36
C GLY A 71 -12.00 13.65 17.63
N ALA A 72 -11.94 12.35 17.32
CA ALA A 72 -10.84 11.73 16.58
C ALA A 72 -10.63 12.38 15.21
N VAL A 73 -11.70 12.66 14.48
CA VAL A 73 -11.63 13.33 13.16
C VAL A 73 -11.13 14.76 13.28
N LYS A 74 -11.62 15.52 14.25
CA LYS A 74 -11.12 16.89 14.49
C LYS A 74 -9.63 16.89 14.79
N ALA A 75 -9.17 15.99 15.66
CA ALA A 75 -7.74 15.84 15.98
C ALA A 75 -6.92 15.43 14.76
N TRP A 76 -7.43 14.51 13.94
CA TRP A 76 -6.78 14.05 12.72
C TRP A 76 -6.68 15.16 11.66
N LEU A 77 -7.71 15.99 11.49
CA LEU A 77 -7.67 17.15 10.60
C LEU A 77 -6.61 18.17 11.04
N GLY A 78 -6.44 18.38 12.35
CA GLY A 78 -5.44 19.28 12.90
C GLY A 78 -3.99 18.87 12.61
N LYS A 79 -3.72 17.56 12.48
CA LYS A 79 -2.38 16.98 12.28
C LYS A 79 -1.98 16.82 10.80
N ARG A 80 -2.76 17.34 9.85
CA ARG A 80 -2.50 17.10 8.42
C ARG A 80 -1.25 17.81 7.88
N SER A 81 -0.58 17.10 6.98
CA SER A 81 0.63 17.54 6.26
C SER A 81 0.42 18.87 5.53
N PHE A 82 1.51 19.62 5.37
CA PHE A 82 1.54 20.90 4.66
C PHE A 82 0.93 20.83 3.27
N PHE A 83 1.10 19.71 2.56
CA PHE A 83 0.60 19.50 1.18
C PHE A 83 -0.92 19.36 1.06
N VAL A 84 -1.65 19.19 2.16
CA VAL A 84 -3.12 19.14 2.15
C VAL A 84 -3.69 20.55 1.95
N GLN A 85 -4.85 20.66 1.30
CA GLN A 85 -5.55 21.95 1.17
C GLN A 85 -5.81 22.56 2.54
N SER A 86 -5.48 23.85 2.70
CA SER A 86 -5.59 24.52 4.00
C SER A 86 -7.03 24.53 4.54
N SER A 87 -8.03 24.56 3.65
CA SER A 87 -9.45 24.51 4.00
C SER A 87 -9.89 23.19 4.63
N VAL A 88 -9.10 22.12 4.50
CA VAL A 88 -9.39 20.83 5.17
C VAL A 88 -9.29 20.96 6.70
N LYS A 89 -8.42 21.83 7.21
CA LYS A 89 -8.29 22.05 8.66
C LYS A 89 -9.55 22.67 9.27
N THR A 90 -10.34 23.38 8.46
CA THR A 90 -11.61 24.02 8.84
C THR A 90 -12.81 23.28 8.26
N ALA A 91 -12.63 22.04 7.81
CA ALA A 91 -13.72 21.26 7.22
C ALA A 91 -14.83 21.02 8.25
N THR A 92 -16.08 21.12 7.79
CA THR A 92 -17.27 20.82 8.57
C THR A 92 -17.66 19.35 8.43
N ILE A 93 -18.19 18.77 9.50
CA ILE A 93 -18.76 17.43 9.47
C ILE A 93 -20.21 17.56 9.00
N ASP A 94 -20.49 17.20 7.75
CA ASP A 94 -21.86 17.23 7.21
C ASP A 94 -22.69 16.07 7.78
N ALA A 95 -22.06 14.91 7.91
CA ALA A 95 -22.70 13.71 8.44
C ALA A 95 -21.68 12.81 9.13
N ILE A 96 -22.13 12.17 10.21
CA ILE A 96 -21.46 11.04 10.84
C ILE A 96 -22.49 9.92 11.05
N ARG A 97 -22.17 8.74 10.54
CA ARG A 97 -23.01 7.54 10.60
C ARG A 97 -22.21 6.37 11.12
N GLY A 98 -22.79 5.58 12.01
CA GLY A 98 -22.26 4.25 12.33
C GLY A 98 -22.84 3.25 11.35
N VAL A 99 -21.96 2.48 10.71
CA VAL A 99 -22.31 1.52 9.67
C VAL A 99 -21.69 0.17 10.02
N TYR A 100 -22.51 -0.87 10.06
CA TYR A 100 -22.04 -2.24 10.01
C TYR A 100 -21.80 -2.62 8.56
N THR A 101 -20.52 -2.72 8.22
CA THR A 101 -20.06 -3.08 6.87
C THR A 101 -19.87 -4.60 6.81
N PRO A 102 -20.42 -5.28 5.80
CA PRO A 102 -20.21 -6.72 5.63
C PRO A 102 -18.77 -6.97 5.21
N ALA A 103 -18.14 -7.96 5.83
CA ALA A 103 -16.80 -8.43 5.52
C ALA A 103 -16.77 -9.95 5.63
N TYR A 104 -15.86 -10.59 4.89
CA TYR A 104 -15.58 -12.00 5.04
C TYR A 104 -14.30 -12.19 5.86
N LEU A 105 -14.40 -13.02 6.89
CA LEU A 105 -13.24 -13.56 7.60
C LEU A 105 -12.82 -14.83 6.88
N TYR A 106 -11.63 -14.78 6.30
CA TYR A 106 -11.01 -15.90 5.63
C TYR A 106 -10.02 -16.59 6.54
N SER A 107 -9.99 -17.91 6.48
CA SER A 107 -8.98 -18.72 7.15
C SER A 107 -8.61 -19.92 6.31
N ALA A 108 -7.38 -20.41 6.45
CA ALA A 108 -6.89 -21.58 5.75
C ALA A 108 -5.72 -22.19 6.51
N MET A 109 -5.38 -23.43 6.19
CA MET A 109 -4.06 -23.97 6.47
C MET A 109 -3.19 -23.76 5.22
N ALA A 110 -1.94 -23.41 5.43
CA ALA A 110 -0.97 -23.14 4.38
C ALA A 110 0.20 -24.11 4.53
N GLN A 111 0.58 -24.73 3.42
CA GLN A 111 1.76 -25.56 3.30
C GLN A 111 2.68 -24.92 2.26
N THR A 112 3.81 -24.42 2.72
CA THR A 112 4.75 -23.65 1.90
C THR A 112 6.07 -24.38 1.77
N ARG A 113 6.53 -24.59 0.54
CA ARG A 113 7.91 -24.98 0.23
C ARG A 113 8.71 -23.72 -0.04
N TYR A 114 9.90 -23.60 0.52
CA TYR A 114 10.71 -22.39 0.37
C TYR A 114 12.20 -22.70 0.18
N ALA A 115 12.89 -21.76 -0.45
CA ALA A 115 14.33 -21.75 -0.61
C ALA A 115 14.86 -20.32 -0.51
N ALA A 116 15.96 -20.12 0.20
CA ALA A 116 16.60 -18.83 0.42
C ALA A 116 18.12 -18.96 0.62
N GLN A 117 18.82 -17.81 0.58
CA GLN A 117 20.18 -17.67 1.08
C GLN A 117 20.13 -16.92 2.40
N ILE A 118 20.69 -17.51 3.45
CA ILE A 118 20.76 -16.97 4.80
C ILE A 118 22.14 -16.37 5.02
N GLY A 119 22.19 -15.11 5.46
CA GLY A 119 23.42 -14.43 5.86
C GLY A 119 23.58 -14.45 7.38
N GLU A 120 24.71 -14.95 7.86
CA GLU A 120 25.12 -14.91 9.26
C GLU A 120 26.34 -14.00 9.42
N ASP A 121 26.22 -13.00 10.27
CA ASP A 121 27.27 -12.02 10.52
C ASP A 121 28.23 -12.53 11.59
N TYR A 122 29.52 -12.45 11.30
CA TYR A 122 30.58 -12.76 12.24
C TYR A 122 31.64 -11.66 12.25
N GLN A 123 32.25 -11.46 13.42
CA GLN A 123 33.31 -10.49 13.61
C GLN A 123 34.66 -11.15 13.34
N GLN A 124 35.47 -10.53 12.49
CA GLN A 124 36.82 -10.97 12.19
C GLN A 124 37.81 -9.82 12.43
N THR A 125 38.94 -10.12 13.06
CA THR A 125 40.05 -9.17 13.16
C THR A 125 40.84 -9.18 11.86
N GLU A 126 40.88 -8.03 11.18
CA GLU A 126 41.66 -7.82 9.96
C GLU A 126 42.90 -6.98 10.29
N THR A 127 44.05 -7.48 9.88
CA THR A 127 45.34 -6.78 10.01
C THR A 127 45.60 -6.00 8.73
N TYR A 128 45.87 -4.71 8.85
CA TYR A 128 46.21 -3.85 7.71
C TYR A 128 47.43 -2.99 8.02
N THR A 129 48.17 -2.65 6.97
CA THR A 129 49.35 -1.80 7.06
C THR A 129 48.96 -0.37 6.73
N THR A 130 49.34 0.59 7.57
CA THR A 130 49.11 2.03 7.37
C THR A 130 50.37 2.80 7.69
N THR A 131 50.51 3.99 7.12
CA THR A 131 51.62 4.88 7.48
C THR A 131 51.26 5.70 8.72
N ASP A 132 52.18 5.83 9.67
CA ASP A 132 52.02 6.74 10.80
C ASP A 132 52.32 8.21 10.42
N ASP A 133 52.05 9.14 11.34
CA ASP A 133 52.28 10.58 11.13
C ASP A 133 53.77 10.93 10.89
N LYS A 134 54.67 9.95 11.07
CA LYS A 134 56.13 10.07 10.88
C LYS A 134 56.62 9.38 9.60
N GLY A 135 55.73 8.87 8.76
CA GLY A 135 56.08 8.23 7.48
C GLY A 135 56.48 6.75 7.59
N ASN A 136 56.36 6.12 8.77
CA ASN A 136 56.71 4.71 8.96
C ASN A 136 55.52 3.80 8.68
N SER A 137 55.80 2.66 8.04
CA SER A 137 54.83 1.59 7.85
C SER A 137 54.54 0.88 9.18
N VAL A 138 53.32 1.03 9.70
CA VAL A 138 52.86 0.41 10.94
C VAL A 138 51.70 -0.55 10.67
N THR A 139 51.74 -1.72 11.33
CA THR A 139 50.66 -2.72 11.25
C THR A 139 49.61 -2.41 12.32
N ARG A 140 48.34 -2.33 11.93
CA ARG A 140 47.21 -2.13 12.85
C ARG A 140 46.14 -3.19 12.62
N THR A 141 45.34 -3.45 13.64
CA THR A 141 44.19 -4.36 13.57
C THR A 141 42.90 -3.58 13.66
N ARG A 142 41.90 -3.96 12.89
CA ARG A 142 40.52 -3.48 13.04
C ARG A 142 39.56 -4.67 13.09
N VAL A 143 38.45 -4.50 13.79
CA VAL A 143 37.35 -5.46 13.76
C VAL A 143 36.46 -5.12 12.57
N VAL A 144 36.22 -6.11 11.71
CA VAL A 144 35.31 -5.99 10.57
C VAL A 144 34.21 -7.04 10.67
N THR A 145 32.97 -6.63 10.38
CA THR A 145 31.85 -7.57 10.18
C THR A 145 31.96 -8.20 8.80
N ARG A 146 31.89 -9.53 8.74
CA ARG A 146 31.77 -10.31 7.51
C ARG A 146 30.47 -11.12 7.58
N THR A 147 29.85 -11.37 6.43
CA THR A 147 28.63 -12.16 6.33
C THR A 147 28.94 -13.46 5.59
N GLU A 148 28.66 -14.59 6.21
CA GLU A 148 28.70 -15.90 5.55
C GLU A 148 27.31 -16.22 5.00
N HIS A 149 27.23 -16.68 3.75
CA HIS A 149 25.95 -17.05 3.14
C HIS A 149 25.82 -18.57 3.02
N ARG A 150 24.66 -19.08 3.46
CA ARG A 150 24.32 -20.51 3.37
C ARG A 150 22.94 -20.70 2.74
N HIS A 151 22.83 -21.76 1.94
CA HIS A 151 21.54 -22.13 1.37
C HIS A 151 20.65 -22.78 2.42
N LEU A 152 19.38 -22.37 2.46
CA LEU A 152 18.35 -22.98 3.28
C LEU A 152 17.14 -23.30 2.41
N GLU A 153 16.72 -24.56 2.46
CA GLU A 153 15.47 -25.03 1.89
C GLU A 153 14.64 -25.75 2.96
N GLY A 154 13.32 -25.70 2.81
CA GLY A 154 12.45 -26.31 3.80
C GLY A 154 10.97 -26.27 3.47
N GLN A 155 10.20 -26.78 4.44
CA GLN A 155 8.76 -26.73 4.43
C GLN A 155 8.27 -25.99 5.67
N HIS A 156 7.27 -25.15 5.49
CA HIS A 156 6.64 -24.39 6.56
C HIS A 156 5.12 -24.60 6.48
N ALA A 157 4.53 -25.10 7.57
CA ALA A 157 3.09 -25.24 7.68
C ALA A 157 2.56 -24.24 8.71
N THR A 158 1.56 -23.45 8.33
CA THR A 158 0.99 -22.41 9.20
C THR A 158 -0.51 -22.30 9.03
N TYR A 159 -1.18 -21.78 10.06
CA TYR A 159 -2.58 -21.38 9.95
C TYR A 159 -2.63 -19.92 9.51
N VAL A 160 -3.33 -19.67 8.41
CA VAL A 160 -3.69 -18.31 7.99
C VAL A 160 -5.00 -17.97 8.67
N MET A 161 -4.93 -17.04 9.60
CA MET A 161 -6.09 -16.52 10.34
C MET A 161 -6.17 -15.01 10.17
N ASP A 162 -7.32 -14.44 10.53
CA ASP A 162 -7.55 -13.00 10.60
C ASP A 162 -7.35 -12.23 9.28
N VAL A 163 -7.59 -12.89 8.14
CA VAL A 163 -7.65 -12.22 6.83
C VAL A 163 -9.06 -11.72 6.64
N LEU A 164 -9.25 -10.41 6.78
CA LEU A 164 -10.55 -9.76 6.66
C LEU A 164 -10.65 -9.03 5.33
N VAL A 165 -11.64 -9.38 4.51
CA VAL A 165 -11.90 -8.68 3.24
C VAL A 165 -13.28 -8.09 3.21
N VAL A 166 -13.40 -6.89 2.67
CA VAL A 166 -14.68 -6.19 2.56
C VAL A 166 -15.59 -6.90 1.56
N ALA A 167 -16.89 -6.97 1.86
CA ALA A 167 -17.93 -7.48 0.98
C ALA A 167 -18.85 -6.36 0.43
N SER A 168 -18.37 -5.11 0.49
CA SER A 168 -19.06 -3.89 0.07
C SER A 168 -18.35 -3.24 -1.11
N ARG A 169 -19.12 -2.80 -2.12
CA ARG A 169 -18.60 -1.94 -3.20
C ARG A 169 -18.50 -0.47 -2.80
N ALA A 170 -19.15 -0.06 -1.70
CA ALA A 170 -19.11 1.32 -1.22
C ALA A 170 -17.79 1.65 -0.51
N VAL A 171 -17.17 0.64 0.11
CA VAL A 171 -15.89 0.72 0.83
C VAL A 171 -14.86 -0.15 0.10
N PRO A 172 -13.84 0.43 -0.57
CA PRO A 172 -12.75 -0.35 -1.14
C PRO A 172 -11.96 -1.12 -0.07
N ASN A 173 -11.44 -2.30 -0.40
CA ASN A 173 -10.72 -3.14 0.57
C ASN A 173 -9.55 -2.41 1.24
N ALA A 174 -8.73 -1.71 0.45
CA ALA A 174 -7.62 -0.91 0.97
C ALA A 174 -8.04 0.19 1.97
N GLU A 175 -9.30 0.65 1.95
CA GLU A 175 -9.80 1.60 2.96
C GLU A 175 -10.22 0.89 4.26
N LEU A 176 -10.64 -0.38 4.18
CA LEU A 176 -10.88 -1.23 5.35
C LEU A 176 -9.55 -1.63 6.01
N GLU A 177 -8.60 -2.13 5.23
CA GLU A 177 -7.24 -2.46 5.69
C GLU A 177 -6.58 -1.27 6.39
N ALA A 178 -6.78 -0.05 5.88
CA ALA A 178 -6.16 1.13 6.45
C ALA A 178 -6.72 1.56 7.83
N ILE A 179 -7.83 0.96 8.28
CA ILE A 179 -8.40 1.16 9.61
C ILE A 179 -8.33 -0.10 10.48
N GLU A 180 -7.69 -1.17 9.99
CA GLU A 180 -7.38 -2.35 10.79
C GLU A 180 -6.30 -2.07 11.85
N PRO A 181 -6.18 -2.91 12.89
CA PRO A 181 -6.89 -4.17 13.12
C PRO A 181 -8.27 -4.02 13.78
N PHE A 182 -9.16 -4.99 13.53
CA PHE A 182 -10.35 -5.25 14.37
C PHE A 182 -10.02 -6.31 15.42
N ASP A 183 -10.57 -6.18 16.63
CA ASP A 183 -10.40 -7.20 17.66
C ASP A 183 -11.43 -8.32 17.48
N LEU A 184 -11.08 -9.29 16.64
CA LEU A 184 -11.94 -10.43 16.30
C LEU A 184 -12.24 -11.33 17.50
N ARG A 185 -11.46 -11.28 18.58
CA ARG A 185 -11.75 -12.05 19.83
C ARG A 185 -13.03 -11.60 20.52
N THR A 186 -13.49 -10.38 20.21
CA THR A 186 -14.72 -9.79 20.77
C THR A 186 -15.96 -10.05 19.91
N MET A 187 -15.81 -10.75 18.78
CA MET A 187 -16.92 -11.07 17.90
C MET A 187 -17.96 -11.94 18.60
N ARG A 188 -19.22 -11.69 18.29
CA ARG A 188 -20.35 -12.44 18.84
C ARG A 188 -21.14 -13.06 17.71
N ARG A 189 -21.88 -14.14 18.01
CA ARG A 189 -22.80 -14.72 17.04
C ARG A 189 -23.82 -13.67 16.60
N TYR A 190 -24.02 -13.58 15.29
CA TYR A 190 -24.96 -12.63 14.71
C TYR A 190 -26.39 -12.92 15.18
N THR A 191 -27.08 -11.85 15.59
CA THR A 191 -28.54 -11.82 15.70
C THR A 191 -29.04 -10.50 15.08
N PRO A 192 -30.24 -10.48 14.48
CA PRO A 192 -30.82 -9.27 13.90
C PRO A 192 -30.83 -8.08 14.89
N ALA A 193 -31.12 -8.36 16.17
CA ALA A 193 -31.19 -7.35 17.22
C ALA A 193 -29.90 -6.51 17.38
N VAL A 194 -28.72 -7.07 17.10
CA VAL A 194 -27.44 -6.33 17.20
C VAL A 194 -27.34 -5.19 16.17
N LEU A 195 -27.99 -5.33 15.02
CA LEU A 195 -28.02 -4.30 13.98
C LEU A 195 -29.12 -3.27 14.21
N SER A 196 -30.04 -3.50 15.16
CA SER A 196 -31.17 -2.61 15.39
C SER A 196 -30.69 -1.20 15.75
N GLY A 197 -31.22 -0.20 15.05
CA GLY A 197 -30.83 1.22 15.21
C GLY A 197 -29.53 1.61 14.52
N TRP A 198 -28.77 0.65 13.97
CA TRP A 198 -27.57 0.91 13.17
C TRP A 198 -27.90 0.83 11.68
N ILE A 199 -27.05 1.45 10.85
CA ILE A 199 -27.07 1.21 9.41
C ILE A 199 -26.26 -0.07 9.17
N ALA A 200 -26.82 -1.04 8.48
CA ALA A 200 -26.10 -2.23 8.04
C ALA A 200 -26.32 -2.46 6.54
N GLU A 201 -25.23 -2.69 5.83
CA GLU A 201 -25.24 -3.01 4.39
C GLU A 201 -25.42 -4.52 4.19
N GLU A 202 -25.99 -4.93 3.06
CA GLU A 202 -25.90 -6.30 2.56
C GLU A 202 -24.64 -6.46 1.69
N PRO A 203 -24.06 -7.67 1.56
CA PRO A 203 -23.01 -7.91 0.60
C PRO A 203 -23.39 -7.48 -0.83
N THR A 204 -22.60 -6.58 -1.39
CA THR A 204 -22.74 -6.05 -2.77
C THR A 204 -21.67 -6.58 -3.73
N MET A 205 -20.66 -7.28 -3.19
CA MET A 205 -19.70 -8.08 -3.94
C MET A 205 -20.13 -9.55 -3.95
N THR A 206 -19.75 -10.28 -5.00
CA THR A 206 -19.99 -11.73 -5.09
C THR A 206 -19.07 -12.48 -4.13
N GLN A 207 -19.49 -13.68 -3.71
CA GLN A 207 -18.66 -14.51 -2.83
C GLN A 207 -17.33 -14.89 -3.51
N ALA A 208 -17.35 -15.14 -4.82
CA ALA A 208 -16.16 -15.47 -5.61
C ALA A 208 -15.15 -14.30 -5.69
N GLU A 209 -15.63 -13.06 -5.85
CA GLU A 209 -14.76 -11.87 -5.83
C GLU A 209 -14.06 -11.73 -4.46
N CYS A 210 -14.81 -11.85 -3.37
CA CYS A 210 -14.26 -11.76 -2.01
C CYS A 210 -13.30 -12.91 -1.71
N TYR A 211 -13.63 -14.14 -2.11
CA TYR A 211 -12.76 -15.30 -1.95
C TYR A 211 -11.41 -15.12 -2.67
N GLY A 212 -11.45 -14.68 -3.93
CA GLY A 212 -10.24 -14.41 -4.70
C GLY A 212 -9.40 -13.27 -4.12
N LEU A 213 -10.03 -12.26 -3.52
CA LEU A 213 -9.35 -11.18 -2.80
C LEU A 213 -8.67 -11.69 -1.52
N ALA A 214 -9.40 -12.42 -0.68
CA ALA A 214 -8.87 -12.99 0.56
C ALA A 214 -7.70 -13.94 0.31
N ARG A 215 -7.79 -14.78 -0.73
CA ARG A 215 -6.70 -15.69 -1.09
C ARG A 215 -5.42 -14.96 -1.48
N ARG A 216 -5.51 -13.82 -2.18
CA ARG A 216 -4.34 -13.01 -2.52
C ARG A 216 -3.70 -12.41 -1.26
N GLU A 217 -4.50 -11.79 -0.40
CA GLU A 217 -4.00 -11.21 0.85
C GLU A 217 -3.40 -12.25 1.79
N ALA A 218 -4.00 -13.44 1.86
CA ALA A 218 -3.47 -14.59 2.58
C ALA A 218 -2.07 -14.97 2.07
N LEU A 219 -1.90 -15.10 0.75
CA LEU A 219 -0.60 -15.44 0.14
C LEU A 219 0.44 -14.34 0.38
N GLU A 220 0.07 -13.07 0.28
CA GLU A 220 0.96 -11.95 0.61
C GLU A 220 1.36 -11.95 2.09
N LYS A 221 0.43 -12.25 2.99
CA LYS A 221 0.69 -12.39 4.43
C LYS A 221 1.67 -13.54 4.68
N ILE A 222 1.46 -14.71 4.07
CA ILE A 222 2.37 -15.85 4.15
C ILE A 222 3.78 -15.46 3.69
N GLY A 223 3.90 -14.74 2.56
CA GLY A 223 5.20 -14.28 2.07
C GLY A 223 5.92 -13.36 3.05
N ARG A 224 5.20 -12.43 3.70
CA ARG A 224 5.76 -11.57 4.75
C ARG A 224 6.15 -12.36 6.00
N ASP A 225 5.28 -13.24 6.48
CA ASP A 225 5.53 -14.08 7.66
C ASP A 225 6.73 -15.00 7.44
N LEU A 226 6.83 -15.61 6.25
CA LEU A 226 7.95 -16.46 5.86
C LEU A 226 9.26 -15.68 5.77
N SER A 227 9.24 -14.45 5.25
CA SER A 227 10.40 -13.55 5.25
C SER A 227 10.88 -13.25 6.68
N GLY A 228 9.96 -12.98 7.61
CA GLY A 228 10.29 -12.77 9.02
C GLY A 228 10.68 -14.04 9.79
N PHE A 229 10.31 -15.21 9.28
CA PHE A 229 10.69 -16.52 9.83
C PHE A 229 12.12 -16.94 9.46
N MET A 230 12.70 -16.39 8.38
CA MET A 230 14.05 -16.77 7.94
C MET A 230 15.07 -16.59 9.08
N PRO A 231 15.91 -17.59 9.37
CA PRO A 231 16.95 -17.47 10.38
C PRO A 231 18.09 -16.56 9.89
N GLY A 232 19.04 -16.25 10.78
CA GLY A 232 20.22 -15.44 10.48
C GLY A 232 19.98 -13.92 10.63
N ASP A 233 21.02 -13.14 10.32
CA ASP A 233 21.00 -11.67 10.41
C ASP A 233 20.41 -11.03 9.15
N SER A 234 20.46 -11.74 8.03
CA SER A 234 19.85 -11.32 6.76
C SER A 234 19.45 -12.51 5.89
N HIS A 235 18.58 -12.27 4.92
CA HIS A 235 18.29 -13.27 3.88
C HIS A 235 18.13 -12.60 2.51
N HIS A 236 18.38 -13.33 1.43
CA HIS A 236 18.11 -12.87 0.08
C HIS A 236 17.67 -14.03 -0.83
N GLY A 237 17.06 -13.68 -1.97
CA GLY A 237 16.61 -14.67 -2.95
C GLY A 237 15.52 -15.62 -2.41
N LEU A 238 14.70 -15.17 -1.45
CA LEU A 238 13.60 -15.97 -0.93
C LEU A 238 12.60 -16.27 -2.05
N THR A 239 12.45 -17.55 -2.35
CA THR A 239 11.42 -18.08 -3.25
C THR A 239 10.55 -19.05 -2.48
N HIS A 240 9.27 -19.10 -2.81
CA HIS A 240 8.33 -19.99 -2.15
C HIS A 240 7.16 -20.35 -3.05
N GLU A 241 6.60 -21.52 -2.78
CA GLU A 241 5.36 -22.01 -3.38
C GLU A 241 4.44 -22.46 -2.25
N THR A 242 3.23 -21.90 -2.20
CA THR A 242 2.27 -22.17 -1.13
C THR A 242 1.02 -22.84 -1.67
N HIS A 243 0.68 -23.98 -1.08
CA HIS A 243 -0.61 -24.63 -1.23
C HIS A 243 -1.51 -24.26 -0.04
N LEU A 244 -2.76 -23.87 -0.32
CA LEU A 244 -3.77 -23.57 0.69
C LEU A 244 -4.74 -24.75 0.79
N ASP A 245 -5.01 -25.22 2.00
CA ASP A 245 -5.98 -26.26 2.30
C ASP A 245 -6.97 -25.79 3.38
N ARG A 246 -8.12 -26.46 3.48
CA ARG A 246 -9.17 -26.17 4.49
C ARG A 246 -9.57 -24.70 4.53
N GLU A 247 -9.75 -24.12 3.35
CA GLU A 247 -10.16 -22.72 3.19
C GLU A 247 -11.60 -22.51 3.67
N THR A 248 -11.81 -21.54 4.55
CA THR A 248 -13.12 -21.12 5.07
C THR A 248 -13.34 -19.65 4.80
N LEU A 249 -14.59 -19.28 4.48
CA LEU A 249 -14.98 -17.90 4.24
C LEU A 249 -16.28 -17.61 4.99
N GLU A 250 -16.20 -16.84 6.07
CA GLU A 250 -17.33 -16.59 6.97
C GLU A 250 -17.77 -15.13 6.89
N LEU A 251 -19.06 -14.89 6.64
CA LEU A 251 -19.60 -13.53 6.60
C LEU A 251 -19.76 -13.00 8.03
N LEU A 252 -19.23 -11.81 8.28
CA LEU A 252 -19.44 -11.05 9.51
C LEU A 252 -19.70 -9.57 9.23
N TYR A 253 -20.13 -8.87 10.28
CA TYR A 253 -20.24 -7.42 10.29
C TYR A 253 -19.14 -6.78 11.13
N VAL A 254 -18.49 -5.77 10.57
CA VAL A 254 -17.52 -4.93 11.27
C VAL A 254 -18.02 -3.49 11.45
N PRO A 255 -17.75 -2.85 12.60
CA PRO A 255 -18.30 -1.55 12.94
C PRO A 255 -17.41 -0.42 12.39
N LEU A 256 -17.97 0.43 11.53
CA LEU A 256 -17.28 1.59 10.97
C LEU A 256 -18.04 2.88 11.30
N TRP A 257 -17.32 3.92 11.71
CA TRP A 257 -17.83 5.28 11.59
C TRP A 257 -17.50 5.83 10.22
N VAL A 258 -18.54 6.24 9.49
CA VAL A 258 -18.42 6.86 8.17
C VAL A 258 -18.77 8.33 8.31
N LEU A 259 -17.82 9.20 7.99
CA LEU A 259 -18.00 10.65 8.02
C LEU A 259 -17.89 11.24 6.62
N ALA A 260 -18.75 12.22 6.34
CA ALA A 260 -18.67 13.08 5.17
C ALA A 260 -18.17 14.45 5.61
N LEU A 261 -17.00 14.85 5.12
CA LEU A 261 -16.35 16.12 5.45
C LEU A 261 -16.40 17.07 4.27
N ARG A 262 -16.92 18.28 4.51
CA ARG A 262 -16.95 19.36 3.53
C ARG A 262 -15.90 20.39 3.86
N HIS A 263 -14.94 20.56 2.96
CA HIS A 263 -13.90 21.59 3.09
C HIS A 263 -14.10 22.77 2.14
N ASP A 264 -14.97 22.61 1.13
CA ASP A 264 -15.26 23.60 0.09
C ASP A 264 -16.75 23.48 -0.26
N PRO A 265 -17.54 24.57 -0.17
CA PRO A 265 -18.97 24.54 -0.49
C PRO A 265 -19.28 24.04 -1.91
N GLN A 266 -18.39 24.26 -2.87
CA GLN A 266 -18.59 23.95 -4.28
C GLN A 266 -18.14 22.54 -4.68
N LYS A 267 -17.51 21.80 -3.76
CA LYS A 267 -16.99 20.46 -4.01
C LYS A 267 -17.77 19.39 -3.26
N PRO A 268 -17.81 18.14 -3.77
CA PRO A 268 -18.38 17.04 -3.01
C PRO A 268 -17.61 16.83 -1.70
N PRO A 269 -18.30 16.42 -0.62
CA PRO A 269 -17.62 16.06 0.61
C PRO A 269 -16.73 14.83 0.36
N PHE A 270 -15.58 14.79 1.04
CA PHE A 270 -14.73 13.60 1.04
C PHE A 270 -15.04 12.74 2.26
N ARG A 271 -14.87 11.43 2.11
CA ARG A 271 -15.18 10.46 3.16
C ARG A 271 -13.97 10.25 4.07
N VAL A 272 -14.27 10.04 5.35
CA VAL A 272 -13.35 9.50 6.35
C VAL A 272 -13.99 8.30 7.00
N LEU A 273 -13.21 7.23 7.16
CA LEU A 273 -13.59 6.03 7.86
C LEU A 273 -12.83 5.97 9.19
N ILE A 274 -13.52 5.48 10.22
CA ILE A 274 -12.90 5.18 11.51
C ILE A 274 -13.35 3.79 11.93
N ASN A 275 -12.41 3.00 12.42
CA ASN A 275 -12.69 1.74 13.09
C ASN A 275 -13.53 1.98 14.35
N GLY A 276 -14.70 1.34 14.42
CA GLY A 276 -15.65 1.46 15.53
C GLY A 276 -15.18 0.85 16.85
N GLN A 277 -14.07 0.10 16.86
CA GLN A 277 -13.44 -0.44 18.06
C GLN A 277 -12.21 0.34 18.52
N THR A 278 -11.28 0.58 17.60
CA THR A 278 -9.94 1.11 17.94
C THR A 278 -9.83 2.62 17.77
N GLY A 279 -10.73 3.24 17.02
CA GLY A 279 -10.60 4.64 16.62
C GLY A 279 -9.54 4.89 15.53
N ALA A 280 -8.95 3.84 14.96
CA ALA A 280 -8.05 3.95 13.81
C ALA A 280 -8.77 4.64 12.64
N ILE A 281 -8.11 5.65 12.05
CA ILE A 281 -8.75 6.61 11.15
C ILE A 281 -8.06 6.64 9.79
N HIS A 282 -8.84 6.51 8.73
CA HIS A 282 -8.38 6.64 7.35
C HIS A 282 -9.26 7.60 6.55
N GLY A 283 -8.62 8.40 5.71
CA GLY A 283 -9.33 9.25 4.77
C GLY A 283 -8.38 9.91 3.78
N LYS A 284 -8.86 10.12 2.56
CA LYS A 284 -8.08 10.74 1.48
C LYS A 284 -8.41 12.23 1.42
N ALA A 285 -7.71 13.02 2.24
CA ALA A 285 -7.85 14.46 2.22
C ALA A 285 -7.34 15.04 0.89
N PRO A 286 -8.04 16.01 0.29
CA PRO A 286 -7.65 16.58 -1.00
C PRO A 286 -6.33 17.35 -0.89
N LEU A 287 -5.42 17.05 -1.81
CA LEU A 287 -4.11 17.69 -1.89
C LEU A 287 -4.19 19.06 -2.56
N SER A 288 -3.27 19.95 -2.19
CA SER A 288 -3.12 21.26 -2.82
C SER A 288 -2.07 21.18 -3.92
N TRP A 289 -2.52 21.12 -5.16
CA TRP A 289 -1.64 21.08 -6.33
C TRP A 289 -0.71 22.30 -6.39
N ILE A 290 -1.16 23.47 -5.92
CA ILE A 290 -0.35 24.70 -5.85
C ILE A 290 0.83 24.51 -4.89
N LYS A 291 0.59 23.96 -3.69
CA LYS A 291 1.67 23.70 -2.72
C LYS A 291 2.65 22.65 -3.23
N ILE A 292 2.16 21.63 -3.91
CA ILE A 292 3.00 20.60 -4.54
C ILE A 292 3.83 21.23 -5.66
N ALA A 293 3.22 21.99 -6.56
CA ALA A 293 3.92 22.67 -7.65
C ALA A 293 5.00 23.63 -7.14
N LEU A 294 4.69 24.43 -6.10
CA LEU A 294 5.66 25.32 -5.47
C LEU A 294 6.83 24.56 -4.86
N ALA A 295 6.58 23.43 -4.19
CA ALA A 295 7.64 22.59 -3.64
C ALA A 295 8.51 21.97 -4.74
N VAL A 296 7.91 21.49 -5.83
CA VAL A 296 8.64 20.95 -7.00
C VAL A 296 9.51 22.04 -7.63
N VAL A 297 8.97 23.24 -7.86
CA VAL A 297 9.72 24.37 -8.41
C VAL A 297 10.88 24.76 -7.50
N LEU A 298 10.67 24.78 -6.18
CA LEU A 298 11.73 25.07 -5.21
C LEU A 298 12.86 24.03 -5.27
N VAL A 299 12.51 22.74 -5.35
CA VAL A 299 13.51 21.66 -5.47
C VAL A 299 14.30 21.79 -6.78
N ILE A 300 13.62 22.06 -7.90
CA ILE A 300 14.29 22.30 -9.19
C ILE A 300 15.23 23.50 -9.10
N ALA A 301 14.78 24.60 -8.49
CA ALA A 301 15.61 25.80 -8.32
C ALA A 301 16.85 25.52 -7.46
N LEU A 302 16.72 24.74 -6.37
CA LEU A 302 17.84 24.35 -5.52
C LEU A 302 18.85 23.46 -6.24
N ILE A 303 18.38 22.54 -7.09
CA ILE A 303 19.25 21.69 -7.91
C ILE A 303 19.94 22.52 -9.01
N ALA A 304 19.23 23.45 -9.65
CA ALA A 304 19.75 24.27 -10.75
C ALA A 304 20.70 25.39 -10.28
N ALA A 305 20.50 25.92 -9.06
CA ALA A 305 21.30 27.02 -8.50
C ALA A 305 22.82 26.82 -8.60
N PRO A 306 23.43 25.68 -8.20
CA PRO A 306 24.88 25.49 -8.32
C PRO A 306 25.36 25.50 -9.78
N PHE A 307 24.60 24.94 -10.72
CA PHE A 307 24.96 24.96 -12.15
C PHE A 307 24.89 26.37 -12.74
N VAL A 308 23.86 27.13 -12.37
CA VAL A 308 23.71 28.53 -12.80
C VAL A 308 24.81 29.39 -12.18
N LEU A 309 25.13 29.22 -10.89
CA LEU A 309 26.22 29.93 -10.22
C LEU A 309 27.59 29.58 -10.83
N ALA A 310 27.83 28.32 -11.18
CA ALA A 310 29.05 27.91 -11.89
C ALA A 310 29.14 28.58 -13.27
N ALA A 311 28.06 28.56 -14.06
CA ALA A 311 28.02 29.20 -15.37
C ALA A 311 28.19 30.73 -15.31
N LEU A 312 27.67 31.38 -14.27
CA LEU A 312 27.87 32.82 -14.03
C LEU A 312 29.29 33.13 -13.57
N ARG A 313 29.92 32.27 -12.76
CA ARG A 313 31.32 32.41 -12.34
C ARG A 313 32.29 32.27 -13.51
N ASP A 314 32.01 31.36 -14.44
CA ASP A 314 32.82 31.18 -15.66
C ASP A 314 32.72 32.35 -16.64
N ARG A 315 31.60 33.10 -16.63
CA ARG A 315 31.45 34.34 -17.42
C ARG A 315 32.19 35.54 -16.83
N GLY A 316 32.59 35.48 -15.56
CA GLY A 316 33.35 36.54 -14.87
C GLY A 316 34.87 36.35 -14.87
N ARG A 317 35.40 35.28 -15.46
CA ARG A 317 36.85 35.02 -15.52
C ARG A 317 37.43 35.65 -16.79
N ASP A 318 38.29 36.65 -16.60
CA ASP A 318 38.96 37.38 -17.69
C ASP A 318 39.65 36.40 -18.68
N PRO A 319 39.55 36.63 -20.00
CA PRO A 319 40.16 35.78 -21.01
C PRO A 319 41.71 35.76 -20.97
N ALA A 320 42.34 36.61 -20.17
CA ALA A 320 43.79 36.68 -20.00
C ALA A 320 44.39 35.43 -19.31
N GLU A 321 43.64 34.74 -18.44
CA GLU A 321 44.15 33.58 -17.70
C GLU A 321 44.13 32.27 -18.53
N ARG A 322 43.42 32.25 -19.67
CA ARG A 322 43.32 31.07 -20.55
C ARG A 322 44.53 30.86 -21.47
N ARG A 323 45.50 31.79 -21.51
CA ARG A 323 46.66 31.74 -22.44
C ARG A 323 47.98 31.25 -21.82
N GLY A 324 48.01 30.86 -20.55
CA GLY A 324 49.24 30.44 -19.88
C GLY A 324 49.43 28.93 -19.76
N ALA A 325 49.59 28.19 -20.87
CA ALA A 325 50.33 26.91 -20.94
C ALA A 325 50.08 26.18 -22.28
N ALA A 326 50.60 26.71 -23.39
CA ALA A 326 50.78 25.93 -24.61
C ALA A 326 52.29 25.77 -24.85
N ARG A 327 52.80 24.56 -24.60
CA ARG A 327 54.18 24.13 -24.89
C ARG A 327 54.32 23.93 -26.40
N PRO A 328 55.33 24.50 -27.09
CA PRO A 328 55.44 24.37 -28.54
C PRO A 328 55.88 22.94 -28.96
N PRO A 329 55.37 22.42 -30.10
CA PRO A 329 55.76 21.11 -30.63
C PRO A 329 57.09 21.15 -31.40
N ALA A 330 57.81 20.02 -31.39
CA ALA A 330 59.10 19.80 -32.04
C ALA A 330 59.00 19.71 -33.59
N PRO A 331 60.06 20.04 -34.34
CA PRO A 331 60.02 20.08 -35.80
C PRO A 331 60.14 18.69 -36.47
N ALA A 332 59.43 18.53 -37.58
CA ALA A 332 59.34 17.30 -38.39
C ALA A 332 60.51 17.14 -39.39
N ALA A 333 60.97 15.90 -39.58
CA ALA A 333 62.02 15.52 -40.53
C ALA A 333 61.47 15.28 -41.96
N ALA A 334 62.30 15.58 -42.96
CA ALA A 334 62.02 15.52 -44.39
C ALA A 334 62.04 14.07 -44.98
N PRO A 335 61.43 13.82 -46.16
CA PRO A 335 61.29 12.48 -46.72
C PRO A 335 62.43 12.10 -47.69
N ALA A 336 62.67 10.78 -47.83
CA ALA A 336 63.58 10.17 -48.80
C ALA A 336 62.83 9.10 -49.65
N PRO A 337 63.37 8.69 -50.83
CA PRO A 337 62.57 8.47 -52.03
C PRO A 337 62.11 7.02 -52.29
N THR A 338 61.17 6.98 -53.23
CA THR A 338 60.38 5.87 -53.78
C THR A 338 61.21 4.79 -54.48
N GLU A 339 60.92 3.51 -54.20
CA GLU A 339 61.31 2.38 -55.04
C GLU A 339 60.08 1.55 -55.41
N ARG A 340 59.96 1.25 -56.70
CA ARG A 340 58.91 0.43 -57.33
C ARG A 340 59.14 -1.06 -57.05
N VAL A 341 58.08 -1.87 -57.10
CA VAL A 341 57.88 -3.03 -58.03
C VAL A 341 56.75 -3.95 -57.53
N LEU A 342 55.64 -3.90 -58.29
CA LEU A 342 54.70 -4.93 -58.80
C LEU A 342 54.22 -6.17 -57.98
N PRO A 343 53.05 -6.75 -58.38
CA PRO A 343 52.13 -7.47 -57.50
C PRO A 343 52.13 -9.00 -57.70
N GLY A 344 51.62 -9.74 -56.73
CA GLY A 344 51.27 -11.14 -56.96
C GLY A 344 50.63 -11.82 -55.74
N GLY A 345 49.52 -12.51 -55.98
CA GLY A 345 49.10 -13.65 -55.16
C GLY A 345 47.90 -13.43 -54.26
N SER A 346 46.71 -13.61 -54.84
CA SER A 346 45.48 -13.91 -54.12
C SER A 346 45.45 -15.38 -53.67
N ARG A 347 44.51 -15.68 -52.75
CA ARG A 347 43.84 -16.98 -52.41
C ARG A 347 44.32 -17.75 -51.15
N PRO A 348 43.47 -18.62 -50.55
CA PRO A 348 42.47 -18.23 -49.54
C PRO A 348 42.47 -19.13 -48.27
N ALA A 349 41.49 -18.87 -47.39
CA ALA A 349 41.16 -19.59 -46.16
C ALA A 349 40.97 -21.12 -46.31
N PRO A 350 41.15 -21.90 -45.22
CA PRO A 350 40.59 -23.24 -45.12
C PRO A 350 39.33 -23.26 -44.24
N THR A 351 38.29 -23.88 -44.80
CA THR A 351 37.16 -24.50 -44.10
C THR A 351 37.42 -26.00 -43.92
N GLY A 352 36.79 -26.57 -42.88
CA GLY A 352 36.64 -28.01 -42.65
C GLY A 352 37.37 -28.48 -41.37
N GLY A 353 36.80 -29.28 -40.48
CA GLY A 353 35.53 -30.00 -40.46
C GLY A 353 35.64 -31.19 -39.49
N ALA A 354 34.58 -31.40 -38.70
CA ALA A 354 34.11 -32.64 -38.05
C ALA A 354 35.09 -33.61 -37.34
N ARG A 355 34.80 -33.86 -36.05
CA ARG A 355 34.25 -35.14 -35.58
C ARG A 355 33.43 -34.94 -34.30
#